data_AF-A0A7Y3UAT3-F1
#
_entry.id   AF-A0A7Y3UAT3-F1
#
_cell.length_a   1.000
_cell.length_b   1.000
_cell.length_c   1.000
_cell.angle_alpha   90.00
_cell.angle_beta   90.00
_cell.angle_gamma   90.00
#
_symmetry.space_group_name_H-M   'P 1'
#
loop_
_entity.id
_entity.type
_entity.pdbx_description
1 polymer ?
#
loop_
_entity_poly.entity_id
_entity_poly.type
_entity_poly.pdbx_seq_one_letter_code
_entity_poly.pdbx_strand_id
1 'polypeptide(L)'
;MLDNETLEVWTHDINVTPGKTYRYRLMVKYYNPFYGREARLDPSQSLLAESIAYASQPTEWSEPIRVSPPQQFFAVSGAADTSISERRATFEVYLFSGGEHWVSKMSARPGEPIGDVKFSTNEDNERVEIDFFTGAVLLDVLPGKKTAGGMSESVQVVVALEDGTIVTLDTEAQQNDPQRERLREAVEKSAKS
;
A
#
# COMPACT_ATOMS: atom_id res chain seq x y z
N MET A 1 14.59 -0.05 39.59
CA MET A 1 13.75 -1.25 39.55
C MET A 1 13.16 -1.25 38.15
N LEU A 2 13.57 -2.19 37.29
CA LEU A 2 13.01 -2.32 35.94
C LEU A 2 11.77 -3.19 36.13
N ASP A 3 10.62 -2.55 36.29
CA ASP A 3 9.38 -3.21 36.71
C ASP A 3 8.59 -3.82 35.54
N ASN A 4 9.18 -3.87 34.34
CA ASN A 4 8.59 -4.53 33.18
C ASN A 4 9.44 -5.75 32.79
N GLU A 5 8.92 -6.94 33.07
CA GLU A 5 9.41 -8.23 32.56
C GLU A 5 9.21 -8.38 31.04
N THR A 6 8.77 -7.32 30.34
CA THR A 6 8.43 -7.34 28.92
C THR A 6 9.29 -6.35 28.15
N LEU A 7 9.94 -6.83 27.08
CA LEU A 7 10.64 -6.02 26.09
C LEU A 7 9.74 -5.92 24.84
N GLU A 8 9.30 -4.71 24.51
CA GLU A 8 8.57 -4.43 23.29
C GLU A 8 9.55 -3.98 22.19
N VAL A 9 9.46 -4.59 21.01
CA VAL A 9 10.38 -4.32 19.89
C VAL A 9 9.56 -4.02 18.63
N TRP A 10 9.85 -2.89 18.00
CA TRP A 10 9.24 -2.46 16.74
C TRP A 10 10.28 -2.56 15.63
N THR A 11 9.95 -3.27 14.55
CA THR A 11 10.84 -3.43 13.39
C THR A 11 10.06 -3.28 12.10
N HIS A 12 10.69 -2.69 11.08
CA HIS A 12 10.08 -2.50 9.75
C HIS A 12 10.91 -3.22 8.69
N ASP A 13 10.24 -3.95 7.80
CA ASP A 13 10.83 -4.43 6.56
C ASP A 13 10.58 -3.41 5.45
N ILE A 14 11.61 -2.62 5.14
CA ILE A 14 11.56 -1.56 4.12
C ILE A 14 11.85 -2.10 2.71
N ASN A 15 12.15 -3.40 2.56
CA ASN A 15 12.51 -4.01 1.28
C ASN A 15 11.37 -4.87 0.70
N VAL A 16 10.16 -4.73 1.24
CA VAL A 16 8.98 -5.42 0.73
C VAL A 16 8.72 -5.04 -0.73
N THR A 17 8.44 -6.04 -1.55
CA THR A 17 8.05 -5.84 -2.95
C THR A 17 6.52 -5.80 -3.03
N PRO A 18 5.94 -4.77 -3.67
CA PRO A 18 4.50 -4.70 -3.81
C PRO A 18 3.91 -5.90 -4.57
N GLY A 19 2.67 -6.27 -4.22
CA GLY A 19 1.97 -7.42 -4.78
C GLY A 19 2.46 -8.78 -4.27
N LYS A 20 3.60 -8.85 -3.57
CA LYS A 20 4.07 -10.07 -2.92
C LYS A 20 3.41 -10.29 -1.56
N THR A 21 3.49 -11.53 -1.09
CA THR A 21 2.97 -11.94 0.22
C THR A 21 4.13 -12.40 1.08
N TYR A 22 4.20 -11.91 2.30
CA TYR A 22 5.26 -12.20 3.26
C TYR A 22 4.70 -12.82 4.54
N ARG A 23 5.51 -13.62 5.21
CA ARG A 23 5.29 -14.07 6.59
C ARG A 23 6.53 -13.72 7.39
N TYR A 24 6.34 -13.25 8.61
CA TYR A 24 7.43 -12.83 9.48
C TYR A 24 7.53 -13.77 10.69
N ARG A 25 8.75 -13.98 11.17
CA ARG A 25 9.02 -14.60 12.47
C ARG A 25 10.17 -13.85 13.14
N LEU A 26 10.16 -13.81 14.46
CA LEU A 26 11.16 -13.05 15.23
C LEU A 26 12.01 -14.00 16.07
N MET A 27 13.29 -13.64 16.23
CA MET A 27 14.22 -14.26 17.16
C MET A 27 15.09 -13.17 17.75
N VAL A 28 15.13 -13.07 19.07
CA VAL A 28 15.94 -12.08 19.77
C VAL A 28 17.29 -12.68 20.10
N LYS A 29 18.37 -11.99 19.74
CA LYS A 29 19.72 -12.30 20.19
C LYS A 29 20.25 -11.15 21.01
N TYR A 30 20.78 -11.46 22.19
CA TYR A 30 21.34 -10.45 23.09
C TYR A 30 22.65 -10.92 23.69
N TYR A 31 23.54 -9.95 23.93
CA TYR A 31 24.81 -10.22 24.59
C TYR A 31 24.58 -10.56 26.06
N ASN A 32 25.30 -11.57 26.53
CA ASN A 32 25.22 -11.99 27.90
C ASN A 32 26.05 -11.06 28.80
N PRO A 33 25.44 -10.32 29.75
CA PRO A 33 26.19 -9.43 30.64
C PRO A 33 27.10 -10.16 31.63
N PHE A 34 26.93 -11.47 31.80
CA PHE A 34 27.69 -12.31 32.72
C PHE A 34 28.90 -12.99 32.08
N TYR A 35 29.05 -12.91 30.76
CA TYR A 35 30.11 -13.61 30.05
C TYR A 35 31.51 -13.26 30.60
N GLY A 36 32.29 -14.28 30.95
CA GLY A 36 33.65 -14.14 31.52
C GLY A 36 33.71 -13.47 32.90
N ARG A 37 32.59 -13.46 33.66
CA ARG A 37 32.50 -12.88 35.00
C ARG A 37 32.17 -13.93 36.07
N GLU A 38 32.62 -15.18 35.90
CA GLU A 38 32.25 -16.28 36.83
C GLU A 38 32.55 -15.93 38.29
N ALA A 39 33.71 -15.29 38.54
CA ALA A 39 34.15 -14.91 39.89
C ALA A 39 33.23 -13.89 40.61
N ARG A 40 32.28 -13.27 39.89
CA ARG A 40 31.31 -12.31 40.44
C ARG A 40 29.90 -12.89 40.57
N LEU A 41 29.72 -14.16 40.21
CA LEU A 41 28.44 -14.85 40.29
C LEU A 41 28.38 -15.75 41.53
N ASP A 42 27.17 -16.04 41.98
CA ASP A 42 26.95 -17.15 42.91
C ASP A 42 27.38 -18.47 42.24
N PRO A 43 28.00 -19.42 42.98
CA PRO A 43 28.42 -20.70 42.40
C PRO A 43 27.32 -21.45 41.64
N SER A 44 26.06 -21.35 42.09
CA SER A 44 24.90 -21.97 41.43
C SER A 44 24.57 -21.37 40.06
N GLN A 45 25.10 -20.18 39.75
CA GLN A 45 24.86 -19.42 38.53
C GLN A 45 26.08 -19.36 37.61
N SER A 46 27.17 -20.02 37.96
CA SER A 46 28.43 -20.04 37.19
C SER A 46 28.23 -20.35 35.71
N LEU A 47 27.32 -21.26 35.37
CA LEU A 47 26.97 -21.64 33.99
C LEU A 47 26.46 -20.44 33.15
N LEU A 48 25.88 -19.42 33.78
CA LEU A 48 25.39 -18.24 33.07
C LEU A 48 26.50 -17.43 32.41
N ALA A 49 27.77 -17.61 32.79
CA ALA A 49 28.91 -16.86 32.27
C ALA A 49 29.64 -17.54 31.09
N GLU A 50 29.25 -18.77 30.71
CA GLU A 50 29.94 -19.55 29.69
C GLU A 50 29.63 -19.09 28.26
N SER A 51 28.42 -18.58 28.03
CA SER A 51 27.94 -18.19 26.69
C SER A 51 28.11 -16.69 26.45
N ILE A 52 28.67 -16.30 25.31
CA ILE A 52 28.84 -14.88 24.93
C ILE A 52 27.50 -14.17 24.64
N ALA A 53 26.52 -14.92 24.14
CA ALA A 53 25.21 -14.41 23.77
C ALA A 53 24.16 -15.50 23.93
N TYR A 54 22.93 -15.07 24.16
CA TYR A 54 21.76 -15.94 24.17
C TYR A 54 20.84 -15.59 23.01
N ALA A 55 20.10 -16.60 22.54
CA ALA A 55 19.07 -16.46 21.53
C ALA A 55 17.76 -16.99 22.08
N SER A 56 16.66 -16.28 21.82
CA SER A 56 15.33 -16.83 22.06
C SER A 56 15.05 -17.96 21.08
N GLN A 57 14.05 -18.79 21.41
CA GLN A 57 13.39 -19.57 20.36
C GLN A 57 12.76 -18.60 19.34
N PRO A 58 12.76 -18.94 18.04
CA PRO A 58 12.01 -18.17 17.08
C PRO A 58 10.51 -18.26 17.38
N THR A 59 9.78 -17.19 17.11
CA THR A 59 8.31 -17.23 17.14
C THR A 59 7.79 -18.15 16.04
N GLU A 60 6.53 -18.55 16.17
CA GLU A 60 5.77 -19.04 15.02
C GLU A 60 5.75 -17.99 13.89
N TRP A 61 5.58 -18.48 12.67
CA TRP A 61 5.34 -17.60 11.53
C TRP A 61 4.04 -16.84 11.70
N SER A 62 4.05 -15.56 11.34
CA SER A 62 2.85 -14.75 11.25
C SER A 62 1.86 -15.32 10.22
N GLU A 63 0.63 -14.83 10.26
CA GLU A 63 -0.27 -14.94 9.13
C GLU A 63 0.34 -14.27 7.88
N PRO A 64 -0.01 -14.73 6.67
CA PRO A 64 0.45 -14.13 5.43
C PRO A 64 -0.08 -12.70 5.28
N ILE A 65 0.84 -11.76 5.04
CA ILE A 65 0.55 -10.35 4.81
C ILE A 65 0.81 -10.06 3.34
N ARG A 66 -0.24 -9.71 2.60
CA ARG A 66 -0.12 -9.26 1.21
C ARG A 66 0.24 -7.78 1.20
N VAL A 67 1.35 -7.45 0.55
CA VAL A 67 1.76 -6.06 0.37
C VAL A 67 0.94 -5.48 -0.76
N SER A 68 0.12 -4.48 -0.46
CA SER A 68 -0.64 -3.78 -1.48
C SER A 68 0.31 -3.24 -2.54
N PRO A 69 -0.08 -3.28 -3.84
CA PRO A 69 0.59 -2.50 -4.87
C PRO A 69 0.77 -1.06 -4.37
N PRO A 70 1.88 -0.37 -4.69
CA PRO A 70 2.13 0.96 -4.15
C PRO A 70 1.09 1.95 -4.66
N GLN A 71 0.41 1.59 -5.75
CA GLN A 71 -0.57 2.36 -6.48
C GLN A 71 -1.91 1.62 -6.58
N GLN A 72 -2.99 2.33 -6.31
CA GLN A 72 -4.36 1.83 -6.39
C GLN A 72 -5.21 2.85 -7.13
N PHE A 73 -6.07 2.41 -8.05
CA PHE A 73 -6.90 3.32 -8.82
C PHE A 73 -8.38 2.94 -8.73
N PHE A 74 -9.23 3.96 -8.81
CA PHE A 74 -10.68 3.82 -8.76
C PHE A 74 -11.30 4.58 -9.93
N ALA A 75 -12.19 3.93 -10.66
CA ALA A 75 -12.97 4.58 -11.70
C ALA A 75 -14.10 5.41 -11.05
N VAL A 76 -13.99 6.74 -11.08
CA VAL A 76 -14.92 7.62 -10.35
C VAL A 76 -15.97 8.26 -11.25
N SER A 77 -15.80 8.28 -12.57
CA SER A 77 -16.87 8.68 -13.50
C SER A 77 -16.54 8.23 -14.92
N GLY A 78 -17.52 8.31 -15.82
CA GLY A 78 -17.27 8.06 -17.25
C GLY A 78 -18.33 8.70 -18.15
N ALA A 79 -18.02 8.76 -19.44
CA ALA A 79 -18.95 9.16 -20.50
C ALA A 79 -19.03 8.02 -21.52
N ALA A 80 -20.16 7.30 -21.51
CA ALA A 80 -20.39 6.13 -22.37
C ALA A 80 -21.33 6.41 -23.55
N ASP A 81 -22.27 7.36 -23.38
CA ASP A 81 -23.30 7.73 -24.38
C ASP A 81 -22.77 8.66 -25.49
N THR A 82 -21.48 8.97 -25.47
CA THR A 82 -20.80 9.76 -26.50
C THR A 82 -20.31 8.88 -27.65
N SER A 83 -19.85 9.50 -28.75
CA SER A 83 -19.21 8.74 -29.83
C SER A 83 -18.02 7.92 -29.30
N ILE A 84 -17.64 6.83 -29.97
CA ILE A 84 -16.53 5.96 -29.54
C ILE A 84 -15.25 6.76 -29.28
N SER A 85 -14.96 7.78 -30.10
CA SER A 85 -13.80 8.67 -29.96
C SER A 85 -13.85 9.63 -28.76
N GLU A 86 -15.03 9.83 -28.19
CA GLU A 86 -15.27 10.73 -27.05
C GLU A 86 -15.50 9.99 -25.73
N ARG A 87 -15.49 8.65 -25.77
CA ARG A 87 -15.57 7.84 -24.56
C ARG A 87 -14.36 8.10 -23.69
N ARG A 88 -14.62 8.32 -22.40
CA ARG A 88 -13.58 8.59 -21.41
C ARG A 88 -14.04 8.15 -20.03
N ALA A 89 -13.10 7.75 -19.20
CA ALA A 89 -13.31 7.50 -17.78
C ALA A 89 -12.38 8.40 -16.96
N THR A 90 -12.85 8.82 -15.80
CA THR A 90 -12.06 9.56 -14.82
C THR A 90 -11.65 8.60 -13.71
N PHE A 91 -10.38 8.67 -13.35
CA PHE A 91 -9.77 7.84 -12.31
C PHE A 91 -9.20 8.71 -11.21
N GLU A 92 -9.28 8.21 -9.99
CA GLU A 92 -8.43 8.65 -8.89
C GLU A 92 -7.37 7.57 -8.66
N VAL A 93 -6.10 7.95 -8.79
CA VAL A 93 -4.95 7.08 -8.57
C VAL A 93 -4.28 7.51 -7.27
N TYR A 94 -4.23 6.62 -6.31
CA TYR A 94 -3.59 6.78 -5.02
C TYR A 94 -2.25 6.09 -5.03
N LEU A 95 -1.22 6.74 -4.49
CA LEU A 95 0.14 6.24 -4.42
C LEU A 95 0.71 6.54 -3.04
N PHE A 96 1.43 5.59 -2.44
CA PHE A 96 2.29 5.86 -1.30
C PHE A 96 3.75 5.91 -1.77
N SER A 97 4.38 7.08 -1.67
CA SER A 97 5.76 7.31 -2.11
C SER A 97 6.46 8.32 -1.23
N GLY A 98 7.71 8.07 -0.88
CA GLY A 98 8.51 8.98 -0.04
C GLY A 98 8.00 9.14 1.39
N GLY A 99 7.19 8.20 1.90
CA GLY A 99 6.56 8.31 3.23
C GLY A 99 5.25 9.10 3.22
N GLU A 100 4.80 9.58 2.05
CA GLU A 100 3.61 10.40 1.90
C GLU A 100 2.56 9.70 1.02
N HIS A 101 1.28 9.95 1.34
CA HIS A 101 0.16 9.53 0.50
C HIS A 101 -0.19 10.61 -0.52
N TRP A 102 -0.20 10.21 -1.79
CA TRP A 102 -0.52 11.06 -2.93
C TRP A 102 -1.81 10.61 -3.60
N VAL A 103 -2.53 11.56 -4.20
CA VAL A 103 -3.64 11.27 -5.10
C VAL A 103 -3.55 12.11 -6.37
N SER A 104 -3.84 11.49 -7.50
CA SER A 104 -3.96 12.15 -8.79
C SER A 104 -5.32 11.82 -9.39
N LYS A 105 -6.05 12.86 -9.78
CA LYS A 105 -7.30 12.72 -10.55
C LYS A 105 -7.00 12.96 -12.02
N MET A 106 -7.34 11.99 -12.85
CA MET A 106 -7.06 12.03 -14.28
C MET A 106 -8.21 11.47 -15.11
N SER A 107 -8.22 11.76 -16.40
CA SER A 107 -9.10 11.08 -17.35
C SER A 107 -8.28 10.32 -18.38
N ALA A 108 -8.75 9.14 -18.77
CA ALA A 108 -8.18 8.36 -19.86
C ALA A 108 -9.27 8.03 -20.89
N ARG A 109 -8.86 7.82 -22.14
CA ARG A 109 -9.68 7.31 -23.25
C ARG A 109 -9.34 5.84 -23.54
N PRO A 110 -10.23 5.10 -24.23
CA PRO A 110 -9.89 3.78 -24.74
C PRO A 110 -8.55 3.75 -25.48
N GLY A 111 -7.66 2.86 -25.06
CA GLY A 111 -6.29 2.72 -25.55
C GLY A 111 -5.24 3.53 -24.79
N GLU A 112 -5.63 4.43 -23.88
CA GLU A 112 -4.69 5.21 -23.07
C GLU A 112 -4.37 4.53 -21.73
N PRO A 113 -3.13 4.68 -21.23
CA PRO A 113 -2.74 4.20 -19.92
C PRO A 113 -3.47 4.95 -18.80
N ILE A 114 -3.69 4.27 -17.68
CA ILE A 114 -4.20 4.86 -16.44
C ILE A 114 -2.98 5.25 -15.61
N GLY A 115 -2.64 6.52 -15.69
CA GLY A 115 -1.63 7.18 -14.88
C GLY A 115 -1.15 8.45 -15.56
N ASP A 116 -0.41 9.25 -14.80
CA ASP A 116 0.31 10.43 -15.30
C ASP A 116 1.48 10.70 -14.36
N VAL A 117 2.47 11.45 -14.83
CA VAL A 117 3.56 11.94 -13.98
C VAL A 117 3.18 13.30 -13.43
N LYS A 118 3.20 13.44 -12.10
CA LYS A 118 3.06 14.75 -11.44
C LYS A 118 4.38 15.17 -10.82
N PHE A 119 4.49 16.46 -10.56
CA PHE A 119 5.64 17.04 -9.90
C PHE A 119 5.19 17.74 -8.63
N SER A 120 5.93 17.50 -7.55
CA SER A 120 5.78 18.21 -6.28
C SER A 120 7.11 18.83 -5.87
N THR A 121 7.10 19.61 -4.80
CA THR A 121 8.30 20.20 -4.21
C THR A 121 8.46 19.65 -2.80
N ASN A 122 9.63 19.12 -2.45
CA ASN A 122 9.92 18.62 -1.10
C ASN A 122 10.33 19.76 -0.14
N GLU A 123 10.61 19.42 1.12
CA GLU A 123 11.05 20.36 2.16
C GLU A 123 12.33 21.13 1.77
N ASP A 124 13.20 20.50 0.98
CA ASP A 124 14.45 21.09 0.47
C ASP A 124 14.26 21.96 -0.79
N ASN A 125 13.01 22.22 -1.18
CA ASN A 125 12.62 22.99 -2.35
C ASN A 125 13.11 22.38 -3.69
N GLU A 126 13.31 21.06 -3.70
CA GLU A 126 13.65 20.27 -4.88
C GLU A 126 12.38 19.73 -5.55
N ARG A 127 12.41 19.71 -6.89
CA ARG A 127 11.31 19.14 -7.68
C ARG A 127 11.39 17.62 -7.63
N VAL A 128 10.38 17.00 -7.03
CA VAL A 128 10.21 15.54 -6.98
C VAL A 128 9.22 15.12 -8.03
N GLU A 129 9.61 14.11 -8.82
CA GLU A 129 8.73 13.43 -9.77
C GLU A 129 7.95 12.32 -9.06
N ILE A 130 6.64 12.27 -9.31
CA ILE A 130 5.72 11.31 -8.73
C ILE A 130 5.00 10.60 -9.87
N ASP A 131 5.34 9.33 -10.06
CA ASP A 131 4.79 8.48 -11.12
C ASP A 131 3.51 7.78 -10.66
N PHE A 132 2.37 8.10 -11.30
CA PHE A 132 1.09 7.45 -11.04
C PHE A 132 0.73 6.37 -12.10
N PHE A 133 1.67 5.91 -12.93
CA PHE A 133 1.39 4.86 -13.93
C PHE A 133 1.11 3.51 -13.30
N THR A 134 -0.16 3.11 -13.35
CA THR A 134 -0.67 1.85 -12.78
C THR A 134 -0.29 0.61 -13.58
N GLY A 135 0.27 0.77 -14.78
CA GLY A 135 0.43 -0.30 -15.78
C GLY A 135 -0.88 -0.74 -16.44
N ALA A 136 -2.02 -0.25 -15.97
CA ALA A 136 -3.33 -0.57 -16.53
C ALA A 136 -3.68 0.33 -17.72
N VAL A 137 -4.50 -0.19 -18.63
CA VAL A 137 -4.96 0.50 -19.84
C VAL A 137 -6.49 0.47 -19.89
N LEU A 138 -7.09 1.62 -20.18
CA LEU A 138 -8.54 1.69 -20.41
C LEU A 138 -8.88 1.03 -21.74
N LEU A 139 -9.75 0.03 -21.74
CA LEU A 139 -10.20 -0.66 -22.95
C LEU A 139 -11.49 -0.10 -23.51
N ASP A 140 -12.50 0.13 -22.66
CA ASP A 140 -13.78 0.71 -23.09
C ASP A 140 -14.56 1.30 -21.91
N VAL A 141 -15.57 2.09 -22.24
CA VAL A 141 -16.51 2.72 -21.31
C VAL A 141 -17.92 2.40 -21.79
N LEU A 142 -18.61 1.56 -21.04
CA LEU A 142 -19.94 1.02 -21.37
C LEU A 142 -21.01 1.67 -20.50
N PRO A 143 -22.20 1.94 -21.04
CA PRO A 143 -23.31 2.46 -20.24
C PRO A 143 -23.67 1.44 -19.15
N GLY A 144 -23.86 1.94 -17.92
CA GLY A 144 -24.24 1.12 -16.77
C GLY A 144 -25.74 0.84 -16.71
N LYS A 145 -26.23 0.48 -15.52
CA LYS A 145 -27.67 0.28 -15.32
C LYS A 145 -28.41 1.61 -15.46
N LYS A 146 -29.41 1.63 -16.34
CA LYS A 146 -30.32 2.77 -16.48
C LYS A 146 -31.36 2.74 -15.36
N THR A 147 -31.58 3.87 -14.69
CA THR A 147 -32.73 4.06 -13.82
C THR A 147 -33.98 4.44 -14.62
N ALA A 148 -35.16 4.28 -14.02
CA ALA A 148 -36.44 4.68 -14.59
C ALA A 148 -36.50 6.21 -14.73
N GLY A 149 -35.93 6.72 -15.83
CA GLY A 149 -35.69 8.15 -16.09
C GLY A 149 -34.74 8.41 -17.26
N GLY A 150 -33.99 7.39 -17.72
CA GLY A 150 -33.26 7.43 -18.98
C GLY A 150 -31.80 7.92 -18.90
N MET A 151 -31.38 8.49 -17.77
CA MET A 151 -29.97 8.77 -17.47
C MET A 151 -29.31 7.56 -16.81
N SER A 152 -28.10 7.21 -17.24
CA SER A 152 -27.28 6.19 -16.59
C SER A 152 -26.61 6.84 -15.37
N GLU A 153 -26.91 6.39 -14.14
CA GLU A 153 -26.26 6.87 -12.92
C GLU A 153 -24.82 6.35 -12.81
N SER A 154 -24.59 5.11 -13.27
CA SER A 154 -23.28 4.48 -13.28
C SER A 154 -22.82 4.18 -14.70
N VAL A 155 -21.51 4.02 -14.85
CA VAL A 155 -20.83 3.61 -16.07
C VAL A 155 -19.94 2.42 -15.73
N GLN A 156 -19.87 1.46 -16.64
CA GLN A 156 -18.93 0.35 -16.54
C GLN A 156 -17.65 0.67 -17.29
N VAL A 157 -16.53 0.63 -16.60
CA VAL A 157 -15.20 0.92 -17.15
C VAL A 157 -14.45 -0.39 -17.29
N VAL A 158 -14.09 -0.76 -18.51
CA VAL A 158 -13.36 -2.00 -18.82
C VAL A 158 -11.88 -1.68 -18.89
N VAL A 159 -11.08 -2.36 -18.07
CA VAL A 159 -9.65 -2.08 -17.91
C VAL A 159 -8.85 -3.36 -18.08
N ALA A 160 -7.74 -3.28 -18.83
CA ALA A 160 -6.70 -4.31 -18.81
C ALA A 160 -5.68 -3.94 -17.73
N LEU A 161 -5.44 -4.85 -16.78
CA LEU A 161 -4.38 -4.73 -15.80
C LEU A 161 -3.02 -5.12 -16.42
N GLU A 162 -1.93 -4.77 -15.74
CA GLU A 162 -0.56 -5.04 -16.18
C GLU A 162 -0.30 -6.54 -16.44
N ASP A 163 -0.95 -7.42 -15.68
CA ASP A 163 -0.84 -8.87 -15.84
C ASP A 163 -1.69 -9.45 -16.99
N GLY A 164 -2.37 -8.60 -17.75
CA GLY A 164 -3.26 -8.97 -18.84
C GLY A 164 -4.69 -9.33 -18.41
N THR A 165 -4.99 -9.33 -17.10
CA THR A 165 -6.33 -9.56 -16.59
C THR A 165 -7.25 -8.41 -17.00
N ILE A 166 -8.41 -8.72 -17.54
CA ILE A 166 -9.44 -7.73 -17.86
C ILE A 166 -10.45 -7.67 -16.72
N VAL A 167 -10.68 -6.48 -16.19
CA VAL A 167 -11.65 -6.21 -15.14
C VAL A 167 -12.67 -5.16 -15.59
N THR A 168 -13.90 -5.30 -15.11
CA THR A 168 -14.95 -4.30 -15.30
C THR A 168 -15.23 -3.62 -13.97
N LEU A 169 -15.07 -2.31 -13.93
CA LEU A 169 -15.26 -1.47 -12.76
C LEU A 169 -16.56 -0.68 -12.92
N ASP A 170 -17.49 -0.83 -11.98
CA ASP A 170 -18.68 0.02 -11.93
C ASP A 170 -18.36 1.30 -11.15
N THR A 171 -18.57 2.46 -11.76
CA THR A 171 -18.16 3.73 -11.15
C THR A 171 -18.86 4.03 -9.83
N GLU A 172 -20.11 3.61 -9.65
CA GLU A 172 -20.85 3.83 -8.41
C GLU A 172 -20.30 2.94 -7.30
N ALA A 173 -20.04 1.67 -7.61
CA ALA A 173 -19.41 0.74 -6.65
C ALA A 173 -18.01 1.23 -6.24
N GLN A 174 -17.24 1.77 -7.19
CA GLN A 174 -15.88 2.29 -6.94
C GLN A 174 -15.88 3.60 -6.14
N GLN A 175 -16.85 4.49 -6.38
CA GLN A 175 -16.99 5.72 -5.57
C GLN A 175 -17.26 5.39 -4.09
N ASN A 176 -18.06 4.36 -3.84
CA ASN A 176 -18.47 3.92 -2.50
C ASN A 176 -17.54 2.87 -1.88
N ASP A 177 -16.38 2.60 -2.49
CA ASP A 177 -15.44 1.59 -2.00
C ASP A 177 -14.81 2.04 -0.65
N PRO A 178 -14.94 1.26 0.44
CA PRO A 178 -14.36 1.61 1.74
C PRO A 178 -12.84 1.82 1.70
N GLN A 179 -12.14 1.16 0.77
CA GLN A 179 -10.70 1.32 0.58
C GLN A 179 -10.35 2.68 -0.03
N ARG A 180 -11.18 3.19 -0.95
CA ARG A 180 -11.02 4.53 -1.53
C ARG A 180 -11.12 5.61 -0.46
N GLU A 181 -12.12 5.51 0.42
CA GLU A 181 -12.27 6.48 1.52
C GLU A 181 -11.11 6.43 2.52
N ARG A 182 -10.62 5.23 2.89
CA ARG A 182 -9.41 5.10 3.73
C ARG A 182 -8.19 5.77 3.10
N LEU A 183 -7.98 5.61 1.80
CA LEU A 183 -6.85 6.23 1.09
C LEU A 183 -7.02 7.75 0.99
N ARG A 184 -8.24 8.24 0.78
CA ARG A 184 -8.55 9.66 0.80
C ARG A 184 -8.24 10.29 2.16
N GLU A 185 -8.66 9.66 3.25
CA GLU A 185 -8.32 10.10 4.61
C GLU A 185 -6.81 10.10 4.85
N ALA A 186 -6.08 9.10 4.34
CA ALA A 186 -4.63 9.02 4.47
C ALA A 186 -3.92 10.18 3.75
N VAL A 187 -4.37 10.55 2.54
CA VAL A 187 -3.86 11.72 1.81
C VAL A 187 -4.16 13.01 2.55
N GLU A 188 -5.38 13.18 3.07
CA GLU A 188 -5.76 14.38 3.84
C GLU A 188 -4.95 14.53 5.14
N LYS A 189 -4.52 13.40 5.73
CA LYS A 189 -3.64 13.40 6.91
C LYS A 189 -2.20 13.76 6.53
N SER A 190 -1.69 13.23 5.43
CA SER A 190 -0.36 13.59 4.90
C SER A 190 -0.25 15.09 4.59
N ALA A 191 -1.28 15.69 3.98
CA ALA A 191 -1.29 17.11 3.64
C ALA A 191 -1.35 18.08 4.85
N LYS A 192 -1.59 17.57 6.07
CA LYS A 192 -1.66 18.37 7.31
C LYS A 192 -0.46 18.17 8.23
N SER A 193 0.44 17.23 7.90
CA SER A 193 1.66 16.97 8.66
C SER A 193 2.80 17.88 8.22
#